data_AF-X6F0L8-F1
#
_entry.id   AF-X6F0L8-F1
#
_cell.length_a   1.000
_cell.length_b   1.000
_cell.length_c   1.000
_cell.angle_alpha   90.00
_cell.angle_beta   90.00
_cell.angle_gamma   90.00
#
_symmetry.space_group_name_H-M   'P 1'
#
loop_
_entity.id
_entity.type
_entity.pdbx_description
1 polymer ?
#
loop_
_entity_poly.entity_id
_entity_poly.type
_entity_poly.pdbx_seq_one_letter_code
_entity_poly.pdbx_strand_id
1 'polypeptide(L)' 'MAVGDMVLASEGPDEGYFEARIMKVKAKGIFSLRFRDYPDAPQIDRSYYQLGLIHPRQLAKK' A
#
# COMPACT_ATOMS: atom_id res chain seq x y z
N MET A 1 3.70 8.00 -6.96
CA MET A 1 3.15 7.50 -5.68
C MET A 1 3.40 8.52 -4.60
N ALA A 2 2.36 8.91 -3.90
CA ALA A 2 2.37 9.93 -2.86
C ALA A 2 1.56 9.46 -1.64
N VAL A 3 1.68 10.19 -0.53
CA VAL A 3 0.84 9.96 0.65
C VAL A 3 -0.63 10.07 0.27
N GLY A 4 -1.45 9.11 0.72
CA GLY A 4 -2.88 9.03 0.42
C GLY A 4 -3.22 8.11 -0.75
N ASP A 5 -2.27 7.84 -1.66
CA ASP A 5 -2.46 6.90 -2.77
C ASP A 5 -2.78 5.49 -2.24
N MET A 6 -3.61 4.78 -3.00
CA MET A 6 -3.96 3.39 -2.73
C MET A 6 -3.15 2.47 -3.64
N VAL A 7 -2.55 1.45 -3.03
CA VAL A 7 -1.70 0.45 -3.68
C VAL A 7 -2.11 -0.94 -3.21
N LEU A 8 -1.64 -1.96 -3.91
CA LEU A 8 -1.69 -3.34 -3.43
C LEU A 8 -0.38 -3.67 -2.72
N ALA A 9 -0.47 -4.25 -1.54
CA ALA A 9 0.68 -4.74 -0.78
C ALA A 9 0.34 -6.09 -0.13
N SER A 10 1.38 -6.86 0.19
CA SER A 10 1.23 -8.10 0.97
C SER A 10 1.90 -7.96 2.35
N GLU A 11 1.30 -8.58 3.36
CA GLU A 11 1.83 -8.63 4.73
C GLU A 11 3.04 -9.58 4.84
N GLY A 12 3.16 -10.56 3.94
CA GLY A 12 4.28 -11.51 3.90
C GLY A 12 4.28 -12.40 2.66
N PRO A 13 5.34 -13.21 2.44
CA PRO A 13 5.49 -14.03 1.23
C PRO A 13 4.36 -15.04 0.99
N ASP A 14 3.71 -15.50 2.06
CA ASP A 14 2.63 -16.49 2.01
C ASP A 14 1.23 -15.87 1.92
N GLU A 15 1.16 -14.54 1.92
CA GLU A 15 -0.09 -13.77 1.93
C GLU A 15 -0.40 -13.16 0.56
N GLY A 16 -1.70 -13.02 0.30
CA GLY A 16 -2.20 -12.32 -0.87
C GLY A 16 -1.85 -10.83 -0.89
N TYR A 17 -2.23 -10.16 -1.98
CA TYR A 17 -2.13 -8.70 -2.09
C TYR A 17 -3.45 -8.06 -1.71
N PHE A 18 -3.39 -7.07 -0.83
CA PHE A 18 -4.54 -6.35 -0.30
C PHE A 18 -4.37 -4.83 -0.47
N GLU A 19 -5.47 -4.11 -0.49
CA GLU A 19 -5.46 -2.65 -0.63
C GLU A 19 -4.87 -1.99 0.62
N ALA A 20 -3.85 -1.17 0.41
CA ALA A 20 -3.17 -0.41 1.44
C ALA A 20 -3.02 1.04 1.00
N ARG A 21 -3.10 1.96 1.97
CA ARG A 21 -2.87 3.39 1.75
C ARG A 21 -1.44 3.76 2.13
N ILE A 22 -0.79 4.57 1.29
CA ILE A 22 0.51 5.15 1.61
C ILE A 22 0.35 6.19 2.71
N MET A 23 0.92 5.91 3.88
CA MET A 23 0.90 6.81 5.04
C MET A 23 2.13 7.73 5.04
N LYS A 24 3.28 7.23 4.58
CA LYS A 24 4.54 8.00 4.48
C LYS A 24 5.38 7.54 3.30
N VAL A 25 6.06 8.48 2.65
CA VAL A 25 7.12 8.21 1.66
C VAL A 25 8.47 8.38 2.36
N LYS A 26 9.30 7.35 2.37
CA LYS A 26 10.64 7.34 2.94
C LYS A 26 11.69 7.39 1.83
N ALA A 27 12.95 7.59 2.22
CA ALA A 27 14.07 7.58 1.28
C ALA A 27 14.19 6.23 0.55
N LYS A 28 14.86 6.24 -0.61
CA LYS A 28 15.19 5.03 -1.40
C LYS A 28 13.97 4.20 -1.84
N GLY A 29 12.81 4.86 -2.04
CA GLY A 29 11.61 4.18 -2.56
C GLY A 29 10.96 3.22 -1.56
N ILE A 30 11.11 3.48 -0.26
CA ILE A 30 10.38 2.77 0.80
C ILE A 30 9.11 3.56 1.16
N PHE A 31 8.01 2.83 1.35
CA PHE A 31 6.71 3.39 1.69
C PHE A 31 6.20 2.75 2.97
N SER A 32 5.70 3.57 3.89
CA SER A 32 4.98 3.08 5.08
C SER A 32 3.50 3.02 4.76
N LEU A 33 2.88 1.88 4.99
CA LEU A 33 1.55 1.54 4.51
C LEU A 33 0.63 1.15 5.67
N ARG A 34 -0.67 1.36 5.46
CA ARG A 34 -1.73 0.82 6.33
C ARG A 34 -2.76 0.12 5.47
N PHE A 35 -3.05 -1.14 5.77
CA PHE A 35 -4.11 -1.88 5.09
C PHE A 35 -5.47 -1.23 5.32
N ARG A 36 -6.27 -1.12 4.26
CA ARG A 36 -7.57 -0.43 4.30
C ARG A 36 -8.52 -1.09 5.31
N ASP A 37 -8.56 -2.42 5.28
CA ASP A 37 -9.54 -3.20 6.03
C ASP A 37 -9.08 -3.49 7.48
N TYR A 38 -7.83 -3.12 7.81
CA TYR A 38 -7.24 -3.27 9.15
C TYR A 38 -6.63 -1.94 9.64
N PRO A 39 -7.45 -0.92 9.92
CA PRO A 39 -6.96 0.43 10.23
C PRO A 39 -6.18 0.51 11.56
N ASP A 40 -6.46 -0.40 12.48
CA ASP A 40 -5.81 -0.49 13.80
C ASP A 40 -4.53 -1.34 13.78
N ALA A 41 -4.25 -2.03 12.67
CA ALA A 41 -3.03 -2.80 12.53
C ALA A 41 -1.79 -1.89 12.43
N PRO A 42 -0.60 -2.40 12.83
CA PRO A 42 0.66 -1.69 12.66
C PRO A 42 0.90 -1.28 11.19
N GLN A 43 1.57 -0.15 11.00
CA GLN A 43 2.05 0.21 9.66
C GLN A 43 3.20 -0.70 9.26
N ILE A 44 3.23 -1.10 8.00
CA ILE A 44 4.31 -1.90 7.44
C ILE A 44 5.11 -1.09 6.43
N ASP A 45 6.41 -1.36 6.35
CA ASP A 45 7.27 -0.77 5.33
C ASP A 45 7.44 -1.73 4.14
N ARG A 46 7.33 -1.19 2.93
CA ARG A 46 7.55 -1.92 1.69
C ARG A 46 8.34 -1.10 0.68
N SER A 47 9.19 -1.79 -0.07
CA SER A 47 9.89 -1.23 -1.22
C SER A 47 8.92 -1.04 -2.39
N TYR A 48 9.23 -0.07 -3.27
CA TYR A 48 8.58 0.11 -4.56
C TYR A 48 8.34 -1.21 -5.32
N TYR A 49 9.33 -2.11 -5.32
CA TYR A 49 9.26 -3.39 -6.03
C TYR A 49 8.33 -4.42 -5.40
N GLN A 50 7.81 -4.14 -4.21
CA GLN A 50 6.87 -5.01 -3.48
C GLN A 50 5.43 -4.48 -3.55
N LEU A 51 5.16 -3.46 -4.37
CA LEU A 51 3.85 -2.84 -4.51
C LEU A 51 3.23 -3.13 -5.87
N GLY A 52 1.94 -3.45 -5.87
CA GLY A 52 1.10 -3.43 -7.06
C GLY A 52 0.41 -2.07 -7.21
N LEU A 53 0.46 -1.49 -8.42
CA LEU A 53 -0.27 -0.26 -8.71
C LEU A 53 -1.71 -0.57 -9.10
N ILE A 54 -2.65 0.23 -8.58
CA ILE A 54 -4.06 0.13 -8.96
C ILE A 54 -4.32 1.08 -10.11
N HIS A 55 -4.98 0.59 -11.16
CA HIS A 55 -5.34 1.44 -12.30
C HIS A 55 -6.28 2.57 -11.84
N PRO A 56 -6.06 3.84 -12.20
CA PRO A 56 -6.81 4.98 -11.66
C PRO A 56 -8.34 4.88 -11.84
N ARG A 57 -8.81 4.27 -12.93
CA ARG A 57 -10.26 4.04 -13.17
C ARG A 57 -10.92 3.11 -12.15
N GLN A 58 -10.15 2.27 -11.46
CA GLN A 58 -10.69 1.41 -10.40
C GLN A 58 -10.84 2.16 -9.08
N LEU A 59 -9.96 3.14 -8.81
CA LEU A 59 -10.06 3.98 -7.61
C LEU A 59 -11.23 4.98 -7.66
N ALA A 60 -11.68 5.35 -8.86
CA ALA A 60 -12.77 6.30 -9.07
C ALA A 60 -14.17 5.67 -8.91
N LYS A 61 -14.28 4.34 -8.88
CA LYS A 61 -15.55 3.66 -8.59
C LYS A 61 -15.74 3.61 -7.07
N LYS A 62 -16.53 4.54 -6.54
CA LYS A 62 -17.13 4.45 -5.21
C LYS A 62 -18.60 4.09 -5.36
#